data_AF-R4MB43-F1
#
_entry.id   AF-R4MB43-F1
#
_cell.length_a   1.000
_cell.length_b   1.000
_cell.length_c   1.000
_cell.angle_alpha   90.00
_cell.angle_beta   90.00
_cell.angle_gamma   90.00
#
_symmetry.space_group_name_H-M   'P 1'
#
loop_
_entity.id
_entity.type
_entity.pdbx_description
1 polymer ?
#
loop_
_entity_poly.entity_id
_entity_poly.type
_entity_poly.pdbx_seq_one_letter_code
_entity_poly.pdbx_strand_id
1 'polypeptide(L)' 'MLDLVELLTHWHAGRSQVRLSESLGIDRKTVRKYTAPAIAAGIEPGGEPLSAEQWAELIGGWFPE' A
#
# COMPACT_ATOMS: atom_id res chain seq x y z
N MET A 1 11.44 3.34 -9.88
CA MET A 1 11.48 2.41 -8.73
C MET A 1 10.19 2.62 -7.97
N LEU A 2 9.48 1.55 -7.60
CA LEU A 2 8.18 1.68 -6.95
C LEU A 2 8.38 1.99 -5.46
N ASP A 3 7.85 3.13 -5.00
CA ASP A 3 7.78 3.43 -3.57
C ASP A 3 6.53 2.79 -2.96
N LEU A 4 6.75 1.70 -2.20
CA LEU A 4 5.68 0.98 -1.53
C LEU A 4 5.12 1.73 -0.31
N VAL A 5 5.92 2.55 0.35
CA VAL A 5 5.47 3.36 1.49
C VAL A 5 4.50 4.43 0.97
N GLU A 6 4.83 5.10 -0.13
CA GLU A 6 3.94 6.08 -0.77
C GLU A 6 2.63 5.43 -1.24
N LEU A 7 2.72 4.29 -1.93
CA LEU A 7 1.55 3.54 -2.42
C LEU A 7 0.60 3.17 -1.28
N LEU A 8 1.14 2.56 -0.21
CA LEU A 8 0.35 2.06 0.92
C LEU A 8 -0.20 3.22 1.76
N THR A 9 0.55 4.30 1.93
CA THR A 9 0.09 5.52 2.59
C THR A 9 -1.13 6.11 1.88
N HIS A 10 -1.06 6.28 0.56
CA HIS A 10 -2.18 6.82 -0.20
C HIS A 10 -3.39 5.89 -0.26
N TRP A 11 -3.15 4.59 -0.35
CA TRP A 11 -4.22 3.60 -0.26
C TRP A 11 -4.93 3.63 1.09
N HIS A 12 -4.14 3.63 2.16
CA HIS A 12 -4.66 3.65 3.53
C HIS A 12 -5.36 4.97 3.87
N ALA A 13 -4.97 6.09 3.24
CA ALA A 13 -5.69 7.35 3.31
C ALA A 13 -7.08 7.34 2.62
N GLY A 14 -7.59 6.18 2.21
CA GLY A 14 -8.93 6.00 1.64
C GLY A 14 -8.97 6.08 0.11
N ARG A 15 -7.83 6.14 -0.58
CA ARG A 15 -7.82 6.15 -2.05
C ARG A 15 -8.12 4.76 -2.59
N SER A 16 -9.09 4.67 -3.50
CA SER A 16 -9.38 3.41 -4.17
C SER A 16 -8.19 2.93 -5.02
N GLN A 17 -8.04 1.61 -5.14
CA GLN A 17 -6.98 1.00 -5.97
C GLN A 17 -7.02 1.46 -7.43
N VAL A 18 -8.21 1.78 -7.95
CA VAL A 18 -8.39 2.34 -9.31
C VAL A 18 -7.76 3.72 -9.41
N ARG A 19 -8.09 4.62 -8.47
CA ARG A 19 -7.53 5.98 -8.41
C ARG A 19 -6.01 5.97 -8.22
N LEU A 20 -5.48 5.03 -7.45
CA LEU A 20 -4.03 4.85 -7.26
C LEU A 20 -3.33 4.43 -8.55
N SER A 21 -3.91 3.46 -9.26
CA SER A 21 -3.39 3.00 -10.55
C SER A 21 -3.30 4.15 -11.55
N GLU A 22 -4.34 4.98 -11.63
CA GLU A 22 -4.37 6.17 -12.49
C GLU A 22 -3.36 7.24 -12.05
N SER A 23 -3.25 7.53 -10.75
CA SER A 23 -2.38 8.61 -10.26
C SER A 23 -0.89 8.26 -10.28
N LEU A 24 -0.55 7.00 -10.03
CA LEU A 24 0.84 6.55 -9.96
C LEU A 24 1.33 5.97 -11.31
N GLY A 25 0.44 5.81 -12.30
CA GLY A 25 0.77 5.20 -13.59
C GLY A 25 1.13 3.71 -13.47
N ILE A 26 0.64 3.03 -12.42
CA ILE A 26 0.95 1.63 -12.11
C ILE A 26 -0.23 0.74 -12.52
N ASP A 27 0.05 -0.44 -13.07
CA ASP A 27 -0.99 -1.41 -13.39
C ASP A 27 -1.79 -1.86 -12.15
N ARG A 28 -3.11 -2.08 -12.32
CA ARG A 28 -4.02 -2.46 -11.24
C ARG A 28 -3.64 -3.79 -10.57
N LYS A 29 -3.04 -4.74 -11.31
CA LYS A 29 -2.55 -6.00 -10.74
C LYS A 29 -1.39 -5.74 -9.80
N THR A 30 -0.53 -4.78 -10.11
CA THR A 30 0.59 -4.37 -9.25
C THR A 30 0.07 -3.69 -7.98
N VAL A 31 -0.90 -2.78 -8.09
CA VAL A 31 -1.56 -2.17 -6.91
C VAL A 31 -2.17 -3.26 -6.01
N ARG A 32 -2.88 -4.24 -6.59
CA ARG A 32 -3.45 -5.36 -5.84
C ARG A 32 -2.39 -6.23 -5.16
N LYS A 33 -1.31 -6.56 -5.87
CA LYS A 33 -0.19 -7.35 -5.34
C LYS A 33 0.35 -6.73 -4.05
N TYR A 34 0.55 -5.40 -4.05
CA TYR A 34 1.17 -4.72 -2.92
C TYR A 34 0.20 -4.32 -1.80
N THR A 35 -1.09 -4.17 -2.08
CA THR A 35 -2.12 -3.93 -1.05
C THR A 35 -2.62 -5.22 -0.39
N ALA A 36 -2.46 -6.38 -1.04
CA ALA A 36 -2.97 -7.66 -0.54
C ALA A 36 -2.43 -8.06 0.85
N PRO A 37 -1.13 -7.93 1.17
CA PRO A 37 -0.63 -8.26 2.51
C PRO A 37 -1.20 -7.35 3.61
N ALA A 38 -1.37 -6.06 3.32
CA ALA A 38 -2.00 -5.12 4.25
C ALA A 38 -3.46 -5.52 4.54
N ILE A 39 -4.21 -5.87 3.51
CA ILE A 39 -5.59 -6.38 3.64
C ILE A 39 -5.61 -7.70 4.45
N ALA A 40 -4.68 -8.62 4.18
CA ALA A 40 -4.57 -9.88 4.92
C ALA A 40 -4.19 -9.67 6.41
N ALA A 41 -3.47 -8.59 6.71
CA ALA A 41 -3.16 -8.16 8.07
C ALA A 41 -4.32 -7.41 8.76
N GLY A 42 -5.47 -7.26 8.10
CA GLY A 42 -6.65 -6.55 8.63
C GLY A 42 -6.56 -5.04 8.56
N ILE A 43 -5.61 -4.49 7.79
CA ILE A 43 -5.51 -3.05 7.52
C ILE A 43 -6.49 -2.72 6.40
N GLU A 44 -7.33 -1.71 6.63
CA GLU A 44 -8.36 -1.27 5.68
C GLU A 44 -8.17 0.21 5.30
N PRO A 45 -8.59 0.63 4.11
CA PRO A 45 -8.58 2.05 3.75
C PRO A 45 -9.42 2.89 4.71
N GLY A 46 -8.88 4.03 5.14
CA GLY A 46 -9.54 4.98 6.04
C GLY A 46 -9.32 4.71 7.54
N GLY A 47 -8.43 3.77 7.89
CA GLY A 47 -8.02 3.52 9.28
C GLY A 47 -7.06 4.58 9.83
N GLU A 48 -6.59 4.36 11.07
CA GLU A 48 -5.61 5.23 11.74
C GLU A 48 -4.28 5.29 10.97
N PRO A 49 -3.80 6.47 10.54
CA PRO A 49 -2.60 6.57 9.72
C PRO A 49 -1.39 5.88 10.34
N LEU A 50 -0.72 5.04 9.54
CA LEU A 50 0.59 4.48 9.88
C LEU A 50 1.70 5.43 9.41
N SER A 51 2.75 5.55 10.22
CA SER A 51 3.96 6.29 9.86
C SER A 51 4.75 5.59 8.75
N ALA A 52 5.67 6.31 8.13
CA ALA A 52 6.54 5.75 7.10
C ALA A 52 7.40 4.60 7.66
N GLU A 53 7.87 4.71 8.90
CA GLU A 53 8.65 3.68 9.58
C GLU A 53 7.82 2.41 9.84
N GLN A 54 6.57 2.58 10.30
CA GLN A 54 5.65 1.46 10.50
C GLN A 54 5.36 0.73 9.17
N TRP A 55 5.19 1.48 8.08
CA TRP A 55 5.06 0.88 6.76
C TRP A 55 6.32 0.13 6.34
N ALA A 56 7.50 0.72 6.52
CA ALA A 56 8.76 0.08 6.16
C ALA A 56 8.98 -1.25 6.90
N GLU A 57 8.64 -1.31 8.19
CA GLU A 57 8.70 -2.54 8.99
C GLU A 57 7.76 -3.63 8.43
N LEU A 58 6.50 -3.28 8.18
CA LEU A 58 5.52 -4.20 7.60
C LEU A 58 5.94 -4.71 6.22
N ILE A 59 6.41 -3.80 5.35
CA ILE A 59 6.90 -4.13 4.01
C ILE A 59 8.08 -5.09 4.09
N GLY A 60 9.04 -4.86 4.99
CA GLY A 60 10.18 -5.75 5.20
C GLY A 60 9.77 -7.16 5.66
N GLY A 61 8.66 -7.28 6.40
CA GLY A 61 8.08 -8.56 6.78
C GLY A 61 7.34 -9.27 5.62
N TRP A 62 6.66 -8.52 4.75
CA TRP A 62 5.87 -9.09 3.64
C TRP A 62 6.68 -9.41 2.40
N PHE A 63 7.73 -8.64 2.12
CA PHE A 63 8.53 -8.71 0.91
C PHE A 63 10.03 -8.73 1.27
N PRO A 64 10.54 -9.85 1.79
CA PRO A 64 11.99 -9.99 2.03
C PRO A 64 12.74 -9.95 0.69
N GLU A 65 13.90 -9.30 0.67
CA GLU A 65 14.80 -9.26 -0.49
C GLU A 65 15.46 -10.60 -0.82
#